data_AF-A0A0C9YCA7-F1
#
_entry.id   AF-A0A0C9YCA7-F1
#
_cell.length_a   1.000
_cell.length_b   1.000
_cell.length_c   1.000
_cell.angle_alpha   90.00
_cell.angle_beta   90.00
_cell.angle_gamma   90.00
#
_symmetry.space_group_name_H-M   'P 1'
#
loop_
_entity.id
_entity.type
_entity.pdbx_description
1 polymer ?
#
loop_
_entity_poly.entity_id
_entity_poly.type
_entity_poly.pdbx_seq_one_letter_code
_entity_poly.pdbx_strand_id
1 'polypeptide(L)'
;IHNNYGNRTTFDGVIPLMPNPSNRFTGRTEVIAKLKRHFFNTNDSAQRRKFFLLYGMGGIGKTQICLKFVEEMFDCFSFVFWIDASSIGTITQGLKGICNLPAAQSSELDGSPESALHWIGSLKKNYIMV
;
A
#
# COMPACT_ATOMS: atom_id res chain seq x y z
N ILE A 1 -8.46 -6.83 29.88
CA ILE A 1 -8.91 -7.23 28.53
C ILE A 1 -7.64 -7.48 27.71
N HIS A 2 -7.28 -8.75 27.54
CA HIS A 2 -6.08 -9.18 26.84
C HIS A 2 -6.23 -8.88 25.35
N ASN A 3 -5.46 -7.93 24.82
CA ASN A 3 -5.40 -7.67 23.39
C ASN A 3 -4.39 -8.64 22.75
N ASN A 4 -4.93 -9.73 22.21
CA ASN A 4 -4.17 -10.77 21.54
C ASN A 4 -3.89 -10.31 20.10
N TYR A 5 -2.93 -9.41 19.91
CA TYR A 5 -2.30 -9.19 18.61
C TYR A 5 -1.35 -10.37 18.34
N GLY A 6 -1.94 -11.55 18.15
CA GLY A 6 -1.21 -12.72 17.70
C GLY A 6 -0.66 -12.45 16.31
N ASN A 7 0.65 -12.22 16.25
CA ASN A 7 1.58 -12.53 15.16
C ASN A 7 0.92 -12.75 13.80
N ARG A 8 0.40 -11.69 13.17
CA ARG A 8 0.22 -11.67 11.71
C ARG A 8 1.52 -11.15 11.14
N THR A 9 2.30 -12.09 10.60
CA THR A 9 3.50 -11.90 9.78
C THR A 9 3.66 -10.46 9.29
N THR A 10 4.63 -9.78 9.88
CA THR A 10 5.14 -8.49 9.44
C THR A 10 5.33 -8.53 7.92
N PHE A 11 4.76 -7.57 7.19
CA PHE A 11 5.20 -7.34 5.82
C PHE A 11 6.72 -7.23 5.82
N ASP A 12 7.41 -7.97 4.95
CA ASP A 12 8.85 -7.78 4.69
C ASP A 12 9.16 -6.38 4.10
N GLY A 13 8.14 -5.52 3.97
CA GLY A 13 8.19 -4.28 3.22
C GLY A 13 7.25 -3.16 3.66
N VAL A 14 6.64 -3.15 4.87
CA VAL A 14 5.89 -1.96 5.30
C VAL A 14 6.88 -0.83 5.56
N ILE A 15 6.78 0.22 4.75
CA ILE A 15 7.49 1.47 4.99
C ILE A 15 6.96 2.05 6.32
N PRO A 16 7.83 2.50 7.25
CA PRO A 16 7.47 2.92 8.61
C PRO A 16 6.54 4.15 8.76
N LEU A 17 5.78 4.51 7.73
CA LEU A 17 4.88 5.68 7.69
C LEU A 17 3.40 5.31 7.56
N MET A 18 3.04 4.02 7.48
CA MET A 18 1.63 3.63 7.41
C MET A 18 0.91 3.93 8.75
N PRO A 19 -0.11 4.80 8.77
CA PRO A 19 -0.87 5.07 9.98
C PRO A 19 -1.69 3.85 10.39
N ASN A 20 -1.99 3.72 11.68
CA ASN A 20 -2.82 2.62 12.16
C ASN A 20 -4.26 2.75 11.64
N PRO A 21 -4.87 1.66 11.15
CA PRO A 21 -6.29 1.64 10.85
C PRO A 21 -7.11 1.90 12.12
N SER A 22 -8.24 2.60 11.98
CA SER A 22 -9.16 2.83 13.09
C SER A 22 -9.93 1.55 13.44
N ASN A 23 -9.90 1.15 14.72
CA ASN A 23 -10.73 0.08 15.27
C ASN A 23 -12.25 0.40 15.24
N ARG A 24 -12.63 1.63 14.89
CA ARG A 24 -14.02 2.10 14.80
C ARG A 24 -14.42 2.46 13.37
N PHE A 25 -13.72 1.91 12.36
CA PHE A 25 -14.13 2.09 10.98
C PHE A 25 -15.51 1.46 10.74
N THR A 26 -16.47 2.25 10.27
CA THR A 26 -17.84 1.80 9.97
C THR A 26 -18.34 2.43 8.66
N GLY A 27 -19.35 1.80 8.04
CA GLY A 27 -19.89 2.25 6.76
C GLY A 27 -18.90 2.14 5.60
N ARG A 28 -19.12 2.91 4.53
CA ARG A 28 -18.27 2.96 3.31
C ARG A 28 -18.08 1.61 2.60
N THR A 29 -18.91 0.62 2.90
CA THR A 29 -18.90 -0.72 2.31
C THR A 29 -18.99 -0.68 0.79
N GLU A 30 -19.81 0.20 0.23
CA GLU A 30 -19.91 0.38 -1.22
C GLU A 30 -18.61 0.88 -1.87
N VAL A 31 -17.92 1.81 -1.21
CA VAL A 31 -16.63 2.34 -1.70
C VAL A 31 -15.56 1.26 -1.67
N ILE A 32 -15.50 0.49 -0.57
CA ILE A 32 -14.60 -0.66 -0.44
C ILE A 32 -14.93 -1.73 -1.49
N ALA A 33 -16.20 -2.06 -1.69
CA ALA A 33 -16.63 -3.01 -2.72
C ALA A 33 -16.23 -2.55 -4.13
N LYS A 34 -16.34 -1.25 -4.41
CA LYS A 34 -15.89 -0.65 -5.68
C LYS A 34 -14.38 -0.77 -5.86
N LEU A 35 -13.58 -0.52 -4.81
CA LEU A 35 -12.13 -0.74 -4.82
C LEU A 35 -11.79 -2.21 -5.11
N LYS A 36 -12.40 -3.15 -4.38
CA LYS A 36 -12.19 -4.59 -4.56
C LYS A 36 -12.51 -5.02 -5.99
N ARG A 37 -13.68 -4.62 -6.50
CA ARG A 37 -14.08 -4.92 -7.88
C ARG A 37 -13.12 -4.31 -8.89
N HIS A 38 -12.63 -3.09 -8.70
CA HIS A 38 -11.70 -2.45 -9.63
C HIS A 38 -10.37 -3.22 -9.71
N PHE A 39 -9.73 -3.49 -8.57
CA PHE A 39 -8.42 -4.11 -8.54
C PHE A 39 -8.47 -5.61 -8.88
N PHE A 40 -9.51 -6.34 -8.45
CA PHE A 40 -9.58 -7.80 -8.54
C PHE A 40 -10.68 -8.32 -9.49
N ASN A 41 -11.09 -7.53 -10.48
CA ASN A 41 -11.99 -8.03 -11.52
C ASN A 41 -11.36 -9.20 -12.30
N THR A 42 -11.99 -10.37 -12.27
CA THR A 42 -11.52 -11.62 -12.89
C THR A 42 -11.56 -11.61 -14.42
N ASN A 43 -12.27 -10.65 -15.01
CA ASN A 43 -12.43 -10.57 -16.48
C ASN A 43 -11.30 -9.81 -17.18
N ASP A 44 -10.29 -9.35 -16.43
CA ASP A 44 -9.16 -8.62 -17.00
C ASP A 44 -8.09 -9.61 -17.46
N SER A 45 -8.05 -9.90 -18.76
CA SER A 45 -7.16 -10.90 -19.37
C SER A 45 -5.68 -10.48 -19.36
N ALA A 46 -5.39 -9.21 -19.04
CA ALA A 46 -4.03 -8.69 -18.91
C ALA A 46 -3.80 -8.19 -17.48
N GLN A 47 -2.78 -8.72 -16.79
CA GLN A 47 -2.27 -8.17 -15.53
C GLN A 47 -1.61 -6.80 -15.78
N ARG A 48 -2.42 -5.77 -15.98
CA ARG A 48 -1.97 -4.38 -16.11
C ARG A 48 -1.98 -3.69 -14.75
N ARG A 49 -1.09 -2.71 -14.57
CA ARG A 49 -1.13 -1.81 -13.40
C ARG A 49 -2.44 -1.03 -13.41
N LYS A 50 -3.14 -1.03 -12.27
CA LYS A 50 -4.43 -0.36 -12.09
C LYS A 50 -4.26 0.83 -11.16
N PHE A 51 -5.06 1.88 -11.40
CA PHE A 51 -5.01 3.12 -10.65
C PHE A 51 -6.42 3.52 -10.21
N PHE A 52 -6.56 3.93 -8.96
CA PHE A 52 -7.83 4.40 -8.41
C PHE A 52 -7.62 5.71 -7.66
N LEU A 53 -8.27 6.79 -8.11
CA LEU A 53 -8.24 8.08 -7.44
C LEU A 53 -9.38 8.19 -6.43
N LEU A 54 -9.03 8.25 -5.14
CA LEU A 54 -9.98 8.56 -4.07
C LEU A 54 -9.89 10.04 -3.69
N TYR A 55 -10.93 10.82 -3.99
CA TYR A 55 -10.99 12.26 -3.75
C TYR A 55 -12.22 12.65 -2.92
N GLY A 56 -12.21 13.86 -2.37
CA GLY A 56 -13.27 14.38 -1.50
C GLY A 56 -12.74 15.35 -0.45
N MET A 57 -13.64 15.95 0.33
CA MET A 57 -13.32 16.96 1.34
C MET A 57 -12.25 16.50 2.35
N GLY A 58 -11.52 17.46 2.93
CA GLY A 58 -10.66 17.19 4.09
C GLY A 58 -11.42 16.50 5.22
N GLY A 59 -10.79 15.56 5.91
CA GLY A 59 -11.41 14.85 7.04
C GLY A 59 -12.48 13.81 6.70
N ILE A 60 -12.88 13.64 5.43
CA ILE A 60 -13.96 12.70 5.04
C ILE A 60 -13.61 11.20 5.19
N GLY A 61 -12.36 10.90 5.58
CA GLY A 61 -11.91 9.53 5.86
C GLY A 61 -11.23 8.80 4.69
N LYS A 62 -10.74 9.51 3.66
CA LYS A 62 -10.07 8.89 2.49
C LYS A 62 -8.93 7.95 2.88
N THR A 63 -8.01 8.43 3.72
CA THR A 63 -6.90 7.65 4.26
C THR A 63 -7.39 6.39 4.99
N GLN A 64 -8.46 6.52 5.80
CA GLN A 64 -9.03 5.40 6.53
C GLN A 64 -9.70 4.37 5.61
N ILE A 65 -10.29 4.81 4.48
CA ILE A 65 -10.81 3.91 3.45
C ILE A 65 -9.65 3.11 2.82
N CYS A 66 -8.52 3.75 2.49
CA CYS A 66 -7.34 3.04 1.96
C CYS A 66 -6.78 2.03 2.97
N LEU A 67 -6.63 2.42 4.23
CA LEU A 67 -6.17 1.51 5.29
C LEU A 67 -7.11 0.32 5.46
N LYS A 68 -8.43 0.56 5.47
CA LYS A 68 -9.41 -0.52 5.58
C LYS A 68 -9.36 -1.46 4.37
N PHE A 69 -9.20 -0.90 3.18
CA PHE A 69 -9.06 -1.71 1.96
C PHE A 69 -7.82 -2.60 2.00
N VAL A 70 -6.66 -2.05 2.40
CA VAL A 70 -5.42 -2.81 2.57
C VAL A 70 -5.59 -3.89 3.65
N GLU A 71 -6.22 -3.57 4.78
CA GLU A 71 -6.51 -4.54 5.84
C GLU A 71 -7.39 -5.70 5.34
N GLU A 72 -8.48 -5.40 4.62
CA GLU A 72 -9.39 -6.42 4.10
C GLU A 72 -8.82 -7.25 2.94
N MET A 73 -7.79 -6.74 2.28
CA MET A 73 -7.13 -7.38 1.13
C MET A 73 -5.69 -7.79 1.46
N PHE A 74 -5.35 -7.92 2.74
CA PHE A 74 -3.99 -8.17 3.21
C PHE A 74 -3.34 -9.36 2.51
N ASP A 75 -4.03 -10.49 2.42
CA ASP A 75 -3.51 -11.73 1.81
C ASP A 75 -3.33 -11.64 0.28
N CYS A 76 -3.83 -10.58 -0.35
CA CYS A 76 -3.75 -10.38 -1.79
C CYS A 76 -2.49 -9.61 -2.24
N PHE A 77 -1.77 -8.97 -1.31
CA PHE A 77 -0.60 -8.16 -1.60
C PHE A 77 0.62 -8.68 -0.84
N SER A 78 1.74 -8.86 -1.52
CA SER A 78 3.02 -9.17 -0.87
C SER A 78 3.72 -7.92 -0.36
N PHE A 79 3.40 -6.76 -0.93
CA PHE A 79 3.99 -5.47 -0.55
C PHE A 79 2.93 -4.38 -0.48
N VAL A 80 3.01 -3.55 0.55
CA VAL A 80 2.23 -2.31 0.71
C VAL A 80 3.22 -1.17 0.82
N PHE A 81 3.28 -0.33 -0.22
CA PHE A 81 4.09 0.88 -0.23
C PHE A 81 3.23 2.06 0.17
N TRP A 82 3.47 2.63 1.35
CA TRP A 82 2.76 3.80 1.84
C TRP A 82 3.66 5.03 1.68
N ILE A 83 3.31 5.94 0.76
CA ILE A 83 4.13 7.10 0.40
C ILE A 83 3.36 8.38 0.68
N ASP A 84 3.93 9.22 1.54
CA ASP A 84 3.42 10.58 1.71
C ASP A 84 3.77 11.43 0.48
N ALA A 85 2.77 11.67 -0.37
CA ALA A 85 2.88 12.49 -1.56
C ALA A 85 2.57 14.00 -1.34
N SER A 86 2.63 14.49 -0.10
CA SER A 86 2.36 15.90 0.23
C SER A 86 3.36 16.89 -0.36
N SER A 87 4.60 16.46 -0.63
CA SER A 87 5.65 17.27 -1.26
C SER A 87 6.64 16.41 -2.04
N ILE A 88 7.45 17.03 -2.91
CA ILE A 88 8.56 16.34 -3.60
C ILE A 88 9.54 15.72 -2.59
N GLY A 89 9.79 16.41 -1.48
CA GLY A 89 10.68 15.94 -0.42
C GLY A 89 10.17 14.67 0.26
N THR A 90 8.89 14.62 0.60
CA THR A 90 8.27 13.44 1.24
C THR A 90 8.14 12.26 0.27
N ILE A 91 7.88 12.52 -1.02
CA ILE A 91 7.92 11.48 -2.07
C ILE A 91 9.32 10.89 -2.17
N THR A 92 10.34 11.75 -2.27
CA THR A 92 11.75 11.34 -2.37
C THR A 92 12.16 10.51 -1.16
N GLN A 93 11.83 10.98 0.04
CA GLN A 93 12.12 10.27 1.28
C GLN A 93 11.40 8.92 1.34
N GLY A 94 10.13 8.87 0.95
CA GLY A 94 9.36 7.63 0.90
C GLY A 94 9.99 6.60 -0.06
N LEU A 95 10.33 7.01 -1.28
CA LEU A 95 10.98 6.15 -2.27
C LEU A 95 12.37 5.69 -1.82
N LYS A 96 13.19 6.57 -1.24
CA LYS A 96 14.47 6.18 -0.64
C LYS A 96 14.29 5.18 0.51
N GLY A 97 13.23 5.33 1.29
CA GLY A 97 12.87 4.39 2.36
C GLY A 97 12.61 2.97 1.84
N ILE A 98 12.10 2.83 0.61
CA ILE A 98 11.88 1.52 -0.03
C ILE A 98 13.19 0.79 -0.28
N CYS A 99 14.27 1.49 -0.65
CA CYS A 99 15.58 0.86 -0.87
C CYS A 99 16.12 0.17 0.38
N ASN A 100 15.67 0.58 1.57
CA ASN A 100 16.10 0.00 2.84
C ASN A 100 15.34 -1.27 3.23
N LEU A 101 14.29 -1.66 2.49
CA LEU A 101 13.52 -2.86 2.77
C LEU A 101 14.39 -4.11 2.57
N PRO A 102 14.35 -5.11 3.48
CA PRO A 102 15.12 -6.34 3.33
C PRO A 102 14.92 -7.04 1.98
N ALA A 103 13.67 -7.04 1.48
CA ALA A 103 13.34 -7.61 0.17
C ALA A 103 14.02 -6.87 -1.01
N ALA A 104 14.34 -5.60 -0.84
CA ALA A 104 14.95 -4.73 -1.85
C ALA A 104 16.49 -4.80 -1.85
N GLN A 105 17.10 -5.16 -0.72
CA GLN A 105 18.56 -5.24 -0.57
C GLN A 105 19.23 -6.28 -1.49
N SER A 106 18.48 -7.30 -1.92
CA SER A 106 18.96 -8.31 -2.87
C SER A 106 19.15 -7.77 -4.31
N SER A 107 18.67 -6.57 -4.60
CA SER A 107 18.57 -6.02 -5.96
C SER A 107 19.60 -4.92 -6.28
N GLU A 108 20.70 -4.82 -5.51
CA GLU A 108 21.79 -3.83 -5.70
C GLU A 108 21.28 -2.39 -5.92
N LEU A 109 20.48 -1.88 -4.99
CA LEU A 109 19.93 -0.51 -5.10
C LEU A 109 20.94 0.54 -4.63
N ASP A 110 21.11 1.59 -5.42
CA ASP A 110 22.01 2.73 -5.11
C ASP A 110 21.43 3.76 -4.12
N GLY A 111 20.26 3.46 -3.54
CA GLY A 111 19.55 4.36 -2.62
C GLY A 111 18.87 5.56 -3.30
N SER A 112 18.81 5.61 -4.63
CA SER A 112 18.04 6.62 -5.37
C SER A 112 16.54 6.28 -5.48
N PRO A 113 15.67 7.30 -5.66
CA PRO A 113 14.26 7.08 -6.00
C PRO A 113 14.05 6.26 -7.28
N GLU A 114 14.92 6.43 -8.28
CA GLU A 114 14.87 5.75 -9.56
C GLU A 114 15.10 4.24 -9.39
N SER A 115 16.10 3.85 -8.60
CA SER A 115 16.34 2.45 -8.25
C SER A 115 15.18 1.83 -7.49
N ALA A 116 14.55 2.56 -6.57
CA ALA A 116 13.34 2.10 -5.89
C ALA A 116 12.21 1.81 -6.87
N LEU A 117 11.93 2.73 -7.80
CA LEU A 117 10.89 2.56 -8.81
C LEU A 117 11.19 1.43 -9.78
N HIS A 118 12.46 1.27 -10.17
CA HIS A 118 12.90 0.15 -11.00
C HIS A 118 12.66 -1.18 -10.30
N TRP A 119 13.04 -1.29 -9.02
CA TRP A 119 12.80 -2.47 -8.20
C TRP A 119 11.32 -2.80 -8.08
N ILE A 120 10.48 -1.83 -7.68
CA ILE A 120 9.02 -2.00 -7.60
C ILE A 120 8.46 -2.47 -8.94
N GLY A 121 8.96 -1.90 -10.04
CA GLY A 121 8.52 -2.26 -11.38
C GLY A 121 8.92 -3.67 -11.82
N SER A 122 9.96 -4.24 -11.22
CA SER A 122 10.45 -5.60 -11.50
C SER A 122 9.72 -6.70 -10.71
N LEU A 123 8.97 -6.33 -9.65
CA LEU A 123 8.27 -7.26 -8.78
C LEU A 123 7.30 -8.15 -9.57
N LYS A 124 7.41 -9.47 -9.35
CA LYS A 124 6.47 -10.46 -9.92
C LYS A 124 5.27 -10.72 -9.02
N LYS A 125 5.37 -10.36 -7.74
CA LYS A 125 4.30 -10.49 -6.76
C LYS A 125 3.40 -9.25 -6.79
N ASN A 126 2.13 -9.44 -6.45
CA ASN A 126 1.17 -8.35 -6.34
C ASN A 126 1.61 -7.37 -5.25
N TYR A 127 1.51 -6.07 -5.54
CA TYR A 127 1.75 -5.00 -4.60
C TYR A 127 0.66 -3.95 -4.70
N ILE A 128 0.52 -3.15 -3.66
CA ILE A 128 -0.27 -1.92 -3.67
C ILE A 128 0.60 -0.76 -3.23
N MET A 129 0.36 0.40 -3.84
CA MET A 129 0.97 1.67 -3.46
C MET A 129 -0.15 2.64 -3.11
N VAL A 130 -0.04 3.27 -1.94
CA VAL A 130 -0.98 4.25 -1.41
C VAL A 130 -0.27 5.56 -1.15
#